data_AF-A0A6N8IK13-F1
#
_entry.id   AF-A0A6N8IK13-F1
#
_cell.length_a   1.000
_cell.length_b   1.000
_cell.length_c   1.000
_cell.angle_alpha   90.00
_cell.angle_beta   90.00
_cell.angle_gamma   90.00
#
_symmetry.space_group_name_H-M   'P 1'
#
loop_
_entity.id
_entity.type
_entity.pdbx_description
1 polymer ?
#
loop_
_entity_poly.entity_id
_entity_poly.type
_entity_poly.pdbx_seq_one_letter_code
_entity_poly.pdbx_strand_id
1 'polypeptide(L)'
;MAKTIKDLRQEKGYRSAREFADALGIATSSMSRYDKDPEAIPLKHAWAMADLLDCSIDEVVGRERVTSGASELQDFYDGLLPETRALVDEFIEFAAMKDRAARQRVQAVEDGKYDRLCQFHERAFHQALYDKAGFGEVVEFDTPADERMAFMLFLRDQAAAKRKPGIDLHIEGLEEEMRDGYIDADGTERHWTEEELQSMLADERAQMDEEYGRKDEEVIAKVMEAYDRLHGSQLLGDGHRVTVEYAATRLPK
;
A
#
# COMPACT_ATOMS: atom_id res chain seq x y z
N MET A 1 -46.91 -2.42 16.07
CA MET A 1 -47.52 -1.06 16.13
C MET A 1 -46.48 -0.15 16.76
N ALA A 2 -46.11 0.96 16.11
CA ALA A 2 -45.16 1.91 16.68
C ALA A 2 -45.74 2.48 17.99
N LYS A 3 -44.91 2.58 19.04
CA LYS A 3 -45.32 3.19 20.31
C LYS A 3 -45.60 4.66 20.08
N THR A 4 -46.66 5.19 20.68
CA THR A 4 -46.95 6.63 20.59
C THR A 4 -46.08 7.40 21.59
N ILE A 5 -45.82 8.69 21.36
CA ILE A 5 -45.09 9.56 22.30
C ILE A 5 -45.74 9.55 23.70
N LYS A 6 -47.06 9.36 23.76
CA LYS A 6 -47.79 9.18 25.01
C LYS A 6 -47.34 7.93 25.78
N ASP A 7 -47.16 6.81 25.09
CA ASP A 7 -46.73 5.56 25.70
C ASP A 7 -45.28 5.66 26.21
N LEU A 8 -44.39 6.28 25.41
CA LEU A 8 -42.98 6.51 25.79
C LEU A 8 -42.85 7.38 27.06
N ARG A 9 -43.66 8.44 27.18
CA ARG A 9 -43.67 9.30 28.38
C ARG A 9 -44.13 8.55 29.63
N GLN A 10 -45.14 7.69 29.50
CA GLN A 10 -45.65 6.90 30.62
C GLN A 10 -44.64 5.85 31.08
N GLU A 11 -43.91 5.21 30.16
CA GLU A 11 -42.84 4.26 30.48
C GLU A 11 -41.70 4.91 31.29
N LYS A 12 -41.38 6.17 31.01
CA LYS A 12 -40.35 6.94 31.76
C LYS A 12 -40.90 7.66 33.00
N GLY A 13 -42.16 7.43 33.36
CA GLY A 13 -42.74 7.90 34.63
C GLY A 13 -43.38 9.29 34.60
N TYR A 14 -43.52 9.93 33.43
CA TYR A 14 -44.24 11.20 33.30
C TYR A 14 -45.75 10.95 33.33
N ARG A 15 -46.46 11.60 34.25
CA ARG A 15 -47.89 11.38 34.48
C ARG A 15 -48.76 12.20 33.54
N SER A 16 -48.21 13.23 32.91
CA SER A 16 -48.95 14.09 31.98
C SER A 16 -48.08 14.73 30.91
N ALA A 17 -48.71 15.11 29.79
CA ALA A 17 -48.08 15.89 28.73
C ALA A 17 -47.58 17.26 29.22
N ARG A 18 -48.21 17.82 30.26
CA ARG A 18 -47.81 19.08 30.88
C ARG A 18 -46.49 18.95 31.63
N GLU A 19 -46.38 17.93 32.46
CA GLU A 19 -45.16 17.63 33.23
C GLU A 19 -43.96 17.39 32.31
N PHE A 20 -44.17 16.68 31.20
CA PHE A 20 -43.13 16.45 30.20
C PHE A 20 -42.79 17.72 29.40
N ALA A 21 -43.78 18.54 29.06
CA ALA A 21 -43.56 19.83 28.40
C ALA A 21 -42.77 20.80 29.30
N ASP A 22 -43.06 20.82 30.60
CA ASP A 22 -42.36 21.62 31.60
C ASP A 22 -40.88 21.16 31.72
N ALA A 23 -40.63 19.84 31.70
CA ALA A 23 -39.27 19.29 31.70
C ALA A 23 -38.48 19.61 30.42
N LEU A 24 -39.15 19.69 29.27
CA LEU A 24 -38.58 20.11 27.99
C LEU A 24 -38.46 21.64 27.83
N GLY A 25 -39.07 22.42 28.72
CA GLY A 25 -39.13 23.88 28.62
C GLY A 25 -39.98 24.40 27.46
N ILE A 26 -41.02 23.65 27.05
CA ILE A 26 -41.93 24.03 25.96
C ILE A 26 -43.35 24.28 26.47
N ALA A 27 -44.13 25.04 25.69
CA ALA A 27 -45.55 25.24 25.99
C ALA A 27 -46.33 23.92 25.91
N THR A 28 -47.24 23.69 26.86
CA THR A 28 -48.12 22.51 26.90
C THR A 28 -48.98 22.37 25.62
N SER A 29 -49.31 23.49 24.97
CA SER A 29 -50.01 23.52 23.69
C SER A 29 -49.17 22.95 22.54
N SER A 30 -47.85 23.21 22.54
CA SER A 30 -46.91 22.65 21.57
C SER A 30 -46.80 21.13 21.76
N MET A 31 -46.69 20.65 23.00
CA MET A 31 -46.66 19.22 23.30
C MET A 31 -47.94 18.49 22.85
N SER A 32 -49.10 19.12 23.02
CA SER A 32 -50.39 18.57 22.57
C SER A 32 -50.51 18.50 21.05
N ARG A 33 -49.80 19.38 20.32
CA ARG A 33 -49.69 19.32 18.85
C ARG A 33 -48.77 18.17 18.44
N TYR A 34 -47.62 18.04 19.09
CA TYR A 34 -46.65 16.97 18.83
C TYR A 34 -47.20 15.56 19.10
N ASP A 35 -48.02 15.42 20.14
CA ASP A 35 -48.70 14.14 20.43
C ASP A 35 -49.69 13.70 19.33
N LYS A 36 -50.24 14.65 18.57
CA LYS A 36 -51.22 14.40 17.50
C LYS A 36 -50.55 14.24 16.14
N ASP A 37 -49.47 14.97 15.92
CA ASP A 37 -48.72 15.01 14.67
C ASP A 37 -47.21 14.98 14.96
N PRO A 38 -46.62 13.77 15.05
CA PRO A 38 -45.20 13.59 15.29
C PRO A 38 -44.30 14.15 14.17
N GLU A 39 -44.80 14.31 12.94
CA GLU A 39 -44.03 14.90 11.84
C GLU A 39 -43.88 16.43 11.98
N ALA A 40 -44.76 17.07 12.74
CA ALA A 40 -44.70 18.50 13.03
C ALA A 40 -43.70 18.87 14.15
N ILE A 41 -42.96 17.91 14.70
CA ILE A 41 -41.97 18.15 15.76
C ILE A 41 -40.72 18.80 15.15
N PRO A 42 -40.33 20.02 15.57
CA PRO A 42 -39.07 20.60 15.12
C PRO A 42 -37.90 19.74 15.60
N LEU A 43 -36.90 19.51 14.73
CA LEU A 43 -35.76 18.62 14.99
C LEU A 43 -35.09 18.83 16.37
N LYS A 44 -34.91 20.10 16.77
CA LYS A 44 -34.35 20.45 18.09
C LYS A 44 -35.14 19.86 19.26
N HIS A 45 -36.47 19.84 19.16
CA HIS A 45 -37.33 19.26 20.19
C HIS A 45 -37.36 17.73 20.09
N ALA A 46 -37.26 17.16 18.89
CA ALA A 46 -37.16 15.71 18.73
C ALA A 46 -35.88 15.15 19.39
N TRP A 47 -34.74 15.83 19.27
CA TRP A 47 -33.50 15.48 19.97
C TRP A 47 -33.67 15.56 21.48
N ALA A 48 -34.17 16.69 21.98
CA ALA A 48 -34.38 16.87 23.41
C ALA A 48 -35.37 15.84 24.00
N MET A 49 -36.40 15.45 23.24
CA MET A 49 -37.33 14.39 23.63
C MET A 49 -36.66 13.02 23.64
N ALA A 50 -35.84 12.70 22.64
CA ALA A 50 -35.09 11.46 22.55
C ALA A 50 -34.10 11.31 23.72
N ASP A 51 -33.40 12.38 24.09
CA ASP A 51 -32.49 12.39 25.23
C ASP A 51 -33.25 12.20 26.56
N LEU A 52 -34.38 12.89 26.74
CA LEU A 52 -35.16 12.83 27.98
C LEU A 52 -35.93 11.49 28.14
N LEU A 53 -36.34 10.90 27.01
CA LEU A 53 -37.02 9.62 26.95
C LEU A 53 -36.05 8.44 26.74
N ASP A 54 -34.75 8.72 26.60
CA ASP A 54 -33.69 7.72 26.43
C ASP A 54 -34.09 6.65 25.38
N CYS A 55 -34.49 7.16 24.21
CA CYS A 55 -34.91 6.39 23.05
C CYS A 55 -34.41 7.03 21.75
N SER A 56 -34.55 6.35 20.62
CA SER A 56 -34.12 6.90 19.33
C SER A 56 -35.09 7.96 18.82
N ILE A 57 -34.58 8.91 18.02
CA ILE A 57 -35.41 9.95 17.39
C ILE A 57 -36.50 9.31 16.51
N ASP A 58 -36.17 8.22 15.81
CA ASP A 58 -37.12 7.46 14.99
C ASP A 58 -38.30 6.94 15.82
N GLU A 59 -38.05 6.50 17.06
CA GLU A 59 -39.12 6.10 17.99
C GLU A 59 -39.97 7.29 18.46
N VAL A 60 -39.37 8.47 18.67
CA VAL A 60 -40.11 9.70 19.04
C VAL A 60 -41.02 10.15 17.90
N VAL A 61 -40.56 10.10 16.65
CA VAL A 61 -41.37 10.50 15.48
C VAL A 61 -42.27 9.37 14.95
N GLY A 62 -42.20 8.17 15.53
CA GLY A 62 -43.01 7.03 15.13
C GLY A 62 -42.60 6.39 13.80
N ARG A 63 -41.36 6.62 13.34
CA ARG A 63 -40.81 6.02 12.13
C ARG A 63 -40.30 4.60 12.41
N GLU A 64 -40.51 3.69 11.47
CA GLU A 64 -39.93 2.35 11.57
C GLU A 64 -38.40 2.42 11.53
N ARG A 65 -37.76 1.72 12.47
CA ARG A 65 -36.30 1.76 12.67
C ARG A 65 -35.62 1.31 11.38
N VAL A 66 -34.84 2.20 10.77
CA VAL A 66 -34.04 1.85 9.60
C VAL A 66 -32.85 1.01 10.08
N THR A 67 -32.90 -0.30 9.87
CA THR A 67 -31.84 -1.25 10.26
C THR A 67 -30.71 -1.37 9.23
N SER A 68 -30.70 -0.52 8.18
CA SER A 68 -29.65 -0.53 7.17
C SER A 68 -28.31 -0.11 7.81
N GLY A 69 -27.54 -1.09 8.27
CA GLY A 69 -26.27 -0.92 8.97
C GLY A 69 -26.03 -1.89 10.13
N ALA A 70 -27.04 -2.61 10.62
CA ALA A 70 -26.84 -3.68 11.60
C ALA A 70 -26.24 -4.91 10.88
N SER A 71 -24.97 -5.20 11.14
CA SER A 71 -24.34 -6.42 10.66
C SER A 71 -24.96 -7.61 11.39
N GLU A 72 -25.54 -8.59 10.67
CA GLU A 72 -26.07 -9.82 11.26
C GLU A 72 -25.05 -10.53 12.16
N LEU A 73 -23.76 -10.37 11.85
CA LEU A 73 -22.64 -10.85 12.66
C LEU A 73 -22.47 -10.09 13.97
N GLN A 74 -22.72 -8.77 13.98
CA GLN A 74 -22.63 -7.94 15.17
C GLN A 74 -23.80 -8.25 16.11
N ASP A 75 -25.02 -8.38 15.57
CA ASP A 75 -26.19 -8.76 16.35
C ASP A 75 -26.05 -10.18 16.94
N PHE A 76 -25.49 -11.12 16.17
CA PHE A 76 -25.14 -12.46 16.67
C PHE A 76 -24.13 -12.38 17.82
N TYR A 77 -23.05 -11.62 17.63
CA TYR A 77 -21.96 -11.50 18.60
C TYR A 77 -22.40 -10.80 19.90
N ASP A 78 -23.21 -9.74 19.80
CA ASP A 78 -23.75 -9.02 20.97
C ASP A 78 -24.82 -9.85 21.72
N GLY A 79 -25.46 -10.81 21.04
CA GLY A 79 -26.38 -11.76 21.65
C GLY A 79 -25.72 -12.94 22.38
N LEU A 80 -24.39 -13.08 22.32
CA LEU A 80 -23.67 -14.16 22.99
C LEU A 80 -23.49 -13.93 24.49
N LEU A 81 -23.46 -15.03 25.25
CA LEU A 81 -22.99 -15.01 26.64
C LEU A 81 -21.49 -14.65 26.69
N PRO A 82 -21.00 -14.05 27.80
CA PRO A 82 -19.60 -13.64 27.92
C PRO A 82 -18.60 -14.75 27.63
N GLU A 83 -18.88 -15.97 28.08
CA GLU A 83 -18.01 -17.13 27.88
C GLU A 83 -17.92 -17.53 26.41
N THR A 84 -19.04 -17.47 25.68
CA THR A 84 -19.10 -17.81 24.26
C THR A 84 -18.51 -16.69 23.40
N ARG A 85 -18.62 -15.44 23.84
CA ARG A 85 -18.02 -14.26 23.20
C ARG A 85 -16.49 -14.34 23.23
N ALA A 86 -15.91 -14.73 24.37
CA ALA A 86 -14.47 -14.95 24.49
C ALA A 86 -13.94 -16.01 23.51
N LEU A 87 -14.70 -17.09 23.26
CA LEU A 87 -14.34 -18.09 22.26
C LEU A 87 -14.34 -17.54 20.83
N VAL A 88 -15.26 -16.62 20.52
CA VAL A 88 -15.29 -15.95 19.21
C VAL A 88 -14.11 -14.99 19.07
N ASP A 89 -13.74 -14.26 20.12
CA ASP A 89 -12.57 -13.39 20.12
C ASP A 89 -11.28 -14.18 19.87
N GLU A 90 -11.09 -15.30 20.58
CA GLU A 90 -9.95 -16.21 20.35
C GLU A 90 -9.92 -16.74 18.90
N PHE A 91 -11.08 -17.08 18.34
CA PHE A 91 -11.16 -17.53 16.95
C PHE A 91 -10.79 -16.40 15.96
N ILE A 92 -11.26 -15.17 16.19
CA ILE A 92 -10.92 -14.00 15.36
C ILE A 92 -9.42 -13.74 15.41
N GLU A 93 -8.81 -13.77 16.59
CA GLU A 93 -7.36 -13.62 16.74
C GLU A 93 -6.60 -14.72 16.01
N PHE A 94 -7.04 -15.98 16.14
CA PHE A 94 -6.46 -17.10 15.42
C PHE A 94 -6.58 -16.94 13.90
N ALA A 95 -7.75 -16.56 13.39
CA ALA A 95 -7.97 -16.31 11.97
C ALA A 95 -7.07 -15.17 11.47
N ALA A 96 -6.98 -14.07 12.22
CA ALA A 96 -6.11 -12.94 11.90
C ALA A 96 -4.63 -13.36 11.88
N MET A 97 -4.18 -14.17 12.84
CA MET A 97 -2.82 -14.71 12.85
C MET A 97 -2.56 -15.59 11.61
N LYS A 98 -3.48 -16.49 11.27
CA LYS A 98 -3.36 -17.36 10.10
C LYS A 98 -3.35 -16.58 8.80
N ASP A 99 -4.19 -15.58 8.67
CA ASP A 99 -4.24 -14.69 7.51
C ASP A 99 -2.93 -13.89 7.36
N ARG A 100 -2.42 -13.30 8.46
CA ARG A 100 -1.11 -12.63 8.45
C ARG A 100 0.00 -13.59 8.03
N ALA A 101 0.03 -14.81 8.57
CA ALA A 101 1.04 -15.81 8.20
C ALA A 101 0.91 -16.24 6.73
N ALA A 102 -0.29 -16.34 6.19
CA ALA A 102 -0.52 -16.63 4.78
C ALA A 102 -0.01 -15.49 3.89
N ARG A 103 -0.36 -14.24 4.22
CA ARG A 103 0.14 -13.05 3.49
C ARG A 103 1.66 -12.93 3.54
N GLN A 104 2.26 -13.15 4.71
CA GLN A 104 3.72 -13.17 4.87
C GLN A 104 4.38 -14.25 4.01
N ARG A 105 3.77 -15.44 3.86
CA ARG A 105 4.31 -16.48 2.98
C ARG A 105 4.24 -16.09 1.51
N VAL A 106 3.14 -15.47 1.07
CA VAL A 106 3.03 -14.98 -0.32
C VAL A 106 4.09 -13.92 -0.56
N GLN A 107 4.20 -12.95 0.35
CA GLN A 107 5.21 -11.90 0.27
C GLN A 107 6.64 -12.46 0.30
N ALA A 108 6.94 -13.44 1.15
CA ALA A 108 8.25 -14.09 1.22
C ALA A 108 8.62 -14.84 -0.07
N VAL A 109 7.63 -15.38 -0.81
CA VAL A 109 7.87 -16.00 -2.12
C VAL A 109 8.23 -14.93 -3.16
N GLU A 110 7.53 -13.78 -3.15
CA GLU A 110 7.85 -12.65 -4.03
C GLU A 110 9.22 -12.04 -3.70
N ASP A 111 9.50 -11.81 -2.42
CA ASP A 111 10.77 -11.27 -1.92
C ASP A 111 11.94 -12.20 -2.25
N GLY A 112 11.75 -13.51 -2.10
CA GLY A 112 12.79 -14.51 -2.36
C GLY A 112 13.34 -14.49 -3.80
N LYS A 113 12.57 -13.99 -4.78
CA LYS A 113 13.10 -13.75 -6.13
C LYS A 113 14.16 -12.65 -6.12
N TYR A 114 13.86 -11.52 -5.47
CA TYR A 114 14.74 -10.36 -5.44
C TYR A 114 15.93 -10.58 -4.51
N ASP A 115 15.76 -11.33 -3.42
CA ASP A 115 16.87 -11.74 -2.55
C ASP A 115 17.93 -12.55 -3.32
N ARG A 116 17.50 -13.48 -4.19
CA ARG A 116 18.42 -14.24 -5.05
C ARG A 116 19.12 -13.37 -6.09
N LEU A 117 18.39 -12.42 -6.68
CA LEU A 117 18.97 -11.44 -7.62
C LEU A 117 20.01 -10.57 -6.91
N CYS A 118 19.70 -10.09 -5.71
CA CYS A 118 20.61 -9.31 -4.87
C CYS A 118 21.91 -10.07 -4.63
N GLN A 119 21.84 -11.30 -4.11
CA GLN A 119 23.01 -12.15 -3.87
C GLN A 119 23.80 -12.49 -5.14
N PHE A 120 23.14 -12.59 -6.29
CA PHE A 120 23.83 -12.77 -7.56
C PHE A 120 24.63 -11.53 -7.95
N HIS A 121 24.01 -10.35 -7.87
CA HIS A 121 24.66 -9.09 -8.22
C HIS A 121 25.72 -8.66 -7.19
N GLU A 122 25.52 -8.88 -5.89
CA GLU A 122 26.53 -8.63 -4.85
C GLU A 122 27.81 -9.42 -5.11
N ARG A 123 27.69 -10.70 -5.47
CA ARG A 123 28.85 -11.52 -5.86
C ARG A 123 29.58 -10.94 -7.06
N ALA A 124 28.84 -10.50 -8.09
CA ALA A 124 29.43 -9.87 -9.27
C ALA A 124 30.08 -8.52 -8.93
N PHE A 125 29.49 -7.75 -8.02
CA PHE A 125 30.02 -6.48 -7.53
C PHE A 125 31.35 -6.68 -6.80
N HIS A 126 31.39 -7.57 -5.81
CA HIS A 126 32.63 -7.86 -5.10
C HIS A 126 33.70 -8.41 -6.04
N GLN A 127 33.35 -9.29 -6.97
CA GLN A 127 34.28 -9.77 -7.98
C GLN A 127 34.86 -8.62 -8.82
N ALA A 128 34.02 -7.69 -9.28
CA ALA A 128 34.46 -6.54 -10.06
C ALA A 128 35.35 -5.57 -9.26
N LEU A 129 35.17 -5.46 -7.93
CA LEU A 129 36.06 -4.70 -7.06
C LEU A 129 37.43 -5.38 -6.93
N TYR A 130 37.45 -6.67 -6.64
CA TYR A 130 38.69 -7.43 -6.43
C TYR A 130 39.49 -7.65 -7.71
N ASP A 131 38.84 -7.75 -8.87
CA ASP A 131 39.52 -7.84 -10.17
C ASP A 131 40.38 -6.60 -10.47
N LYS A 132 40.01 -5.44 -9.90
CA LYS A 132 40.75 -4.18 -10.04
C LYS A 132 41.78 -3.96 -8.92
N ALA A 133 41.69 -4.72 -7.84
CA ALA A 133 42.57 -4.62 -6.69
C ALA A 133 43.89 -5.35 -6.94
N GLY A 134 44.98 -4.85 -6.36
CA GLY A 134 46.26 -5.55 -6.35
C GLY A 134 46.17 -6.88 -5.57
N PHE A 135 47.09 -7.80 -5.87
CA PHE A 135 47.17 -9.06 -5.13
C PHE A 135 47.40 -8.81 -3.63
N GLY A 136 46.47 -9.26 -2.80
CA GLY A 136 46.52 -9.07 -1.34
C GLY A 136 45.96 -7.74 -0.84
N GLU A 137 45.42 -6.90 -1.73
CA GLU A 137 44.68 -5.70 -1.33
C GLU A 137 43.24 -6.06 -0.95
N VAL A 138 42.80 -5.53 0.18
CA VAL A 138 41.40 -5.64 0.64
C VAL A 138 40.69 -4.36 0.26
N VAL A 139 39.55 -4.48 -0.42
CA VAL A 139 38.69 -3.34 -0.72
C VAL A 139 37.73 -3.17 0.46
N GLU A 140 37.95 -2.13 1.26
CA GLU A 140 37.08 -1.75 2.38
C GLU A 140 36.36 -0.44 2.05
N PHE A 141 35.09 -0.34 2.47
CA PHE A 141 34.30 0.88 2.41
C PHE A 141 34.35 1.59 3.77
N ASP A 142 34.36 2.92 3.75
CA ASP A 142 34.41 3.75 4.96
C ASP A 142 33.15 3.53 5.83
N THR A 143 31.99 3.39 5.19
CA THR A 143 30.72 3.10 5.87
C THR A 143 29.86 2.08 5.10
N PRO A 144 28.94 1.38 5.77
CA PRO A 144 27.94 0.54 5.11
C PRO A 144 27.06 1.31 4.11
N ALA A 145 26.85 2.62 4.33
CA ALA A 145 26.11 3.47 3.41
C ALA A 145 26.90 3.73 2.12
N ASP A 146 28.23 3.84 2.19
CA ASP A 146 29.09 4.00 1.02
C ASP A 146 29.12 2.72 0.18
N GLU A 147 29.19 1.55 0.84
CA GLU A 147 29.08 0.25 0.17
C GLU A 147 27.74 0.08 -0.53
N ARG A 148 26.64 0.41 0.15
CA ARG A 148 25.29 0.41 -0.42
C ARG A 148 25.18 1.31 -1.65
N MET A 149 25.75 2.52 -1.59
CA MET A 149 25.75 3.46 -2.70
C MET A 149 26.59 2.93 -3.88
N ALA A 150 27.78 2.40 -3.61
CA ALA A 150 28.63 1.80 -4.63
C ALA A 150 27.96 0.60 -5.31
N PHE A 151 27.27 -0.24 -4.55
CA PHE A 151 26.49 -1.35 -5.08
C PHE A 151 25.35 -0.88 -5.99
N MET A 152 24.60 0.15 -5.57
CA MET A 152 23.54 0.75 -6.40
C MET A 152 24.08 1.30 -7.72
N LEU A 153 25.21 2.03 -7.69
CA LEU A 153 25.86 2.53 -8.91
C LEU A 153 26.33 1.38 -9.82
N PHE A 154 26.88 0.32 -9.24
CA PHE A 154 27.25 -0.88 -9.99
C PHE A 154 26.06 -1.52 -10.71
N LEU A 155 24.90 -1.62 -10.05
CA LEU A 155 23.68 -2.15 -10.67
C LEU A 155 23.22 -1.29 -11.86
N ARG A 156 23.26 0.04 -11.72
CA ARG A 156 22.92 0.98 -12.80
C ARG A 156 23.84 0.83 -14.01
N ASP A 157 25.14 0.78 -13.76
CA ASP A 157 26.14 0.59 -14.82
C ASP A 157 25.94 -0.74 -15.54
N GLN A 158 25.67 -1.81 -14.78
CA GLN A 158 25.44 -3.13 -15.34
C GLN A 158 24.13 -3.21 -16.15
N ALA A 159 23.06 -2.55 -15.67
CA ALA A 159 21.78 -2.47 -16.38
C ALA A 159 21.94 -1.72 -17.71
N ALA A 160 22.57 -0.53 -17.67
CA ALA A 160 22.87 0.25 -18.88
C ALA A 160 23.73 -0.53 -19.88
N ALA A 161 24.77 -1.22 -19.42
CA ALA A 161 25.62 -2.05 -20.26
C ALA A 161 24.88 -3.21 -20.92
N LYS A 162 23.89 -3.82 -20.24
CA LYS A 162 23.07 -4.90 -20.80
C LYS A 162 22.00 -4.42 -21.77
N ARG A 163 21.47 -3.22 -21.55
CA ARG A 163 20.44 -2.62 -22.41
C ARG A 163 20.99 -2.16 -23.75
N LYS A 164 22.18 -1.54 -23.74
CA LYS A 164 22.78 -0.89 -24.91
C LYS A 164 22.79 -1.77 -26.19
N PRO A 165 23.21 -3.04 -26.17
CA PRO A 165 23.23 -3.86 -27.39
C PRO A 165 21.85 -4.12 -27.99
N GLY A 166 20.80 -4.19 -27.15
CA GLY A 166 19.43 -4.37 -27.64
C GLY A 166 18.89 -3.12 -28.34
N ILE A 167 19.24 -1.93 -27.82
CA ILE A 167 18.92 -0.66 -28.47
C ILE A 167 19.72 -0.52 -29.77
N ASP A 168 21.03 -0.82 -29.73
CA ASP A 168 21.90 -0.75 -30.91
C ASP A 168 21.33 -1.59 -32.07
N LEU A 169 20.96 -2.84 -31.80
CA LEU A 169 20.37 -3.73 -32.80
C LEU A 169 19.03 -3.22 -33.36
N HIS A 170 18.19 -2.62 -32.51
CA HIS A 170 16.93 -2.04 -32.98
C HIS A 170 17.16 -0.84 -33.90
N ILE A 171 18.08 0.04 -33.52
CA ILE A 171 18.44 1.22 -34.29
C ILE A 171 19.06 0.82 -35.63
N GLU A 172 19.92 -0.19 -35.67
CA GLU A 172 20.46 -0.74 -36.92
C GLU A 172 19.35 -1.23 -37.86
N GLY A 173 18.36 -1.96 -37.34
CA GLY A 173 17.22 -2.41 -38.14
C GLY A 173 16.35 -1.26 -38.65
N LEU A 174 16.10 -0.25 -37.82
CA LEU A 174 15.34 0.93 -38.21
C LEU A 174 16.10 1.77 -39.26
N GLU A 175 17.42 1.88 -39.14
CA GLU A 175 18.27 2.53 -40.15
C GLU A 175 18.17 1.84 -41.52
N GLU A 176 18.20 0.51 -41.55
CA GLU A 176 18.01 -0.27 -42.78
C GLU A 176 16.64 -0.01 -43.42
N GLU A 177 15.56 -0.02 -42.63
CA GLU A 177 14.20 0.24 -43.12
C GLU A 177 14.04 1.67 -43.66
N MET A 178 14.61 2.67 -42.97
CA MET A 178 14.49 4.07 -43.37
C MET A 178 15.34 4.44 -44.59
N ARG A 179 16.39 3.66 -44.89
CA ARG A 179 17.26 3.88 -46.05
C ARG A 179 16.53 3.70 -47.38
N ASP A 180 15.53 2.82 -47.41
CA ASP A 180 14.68 2.56 -48.58
C ASP A 180 13.79 3.76 -48.96
N GLY A 181 13.77 4.82 -48.13
CA GLY A 181 13.03 6.05 -48.39
C GLY A 181 11.54 5.92 -48.07
N TYR A 182 10.77 6.91 -48.51
CA TYR A 182 9.34 6.98 -48.29
C TYR A 182 8.64 7.54 -49.53
N ILE A 183 7.35 7.20 -49.68
CA ILE A 183 6.51 7.72 -50.76
C ILE A 183 5.71 8.89 -50.21
N ASP A 184 5.89 10.06 -50.80
CA ASP A 184 5.13 11.25 -50.44
C ASP A 184 3.67 11.17 -50.90
N ALA A 185 2.82 12.06 -50.38
CA ALA A 185 1.38 12.08 -50.69
C ALA A 185 1.06 12.27 -52.19
N ASP A 186 2.02 12.78 -52.97
CA ASP A 186 1.92 12.94 -54.43
C ASP A 186 2.42 11.72 -55.23
N GLY A 187 2.86 10.66 -54.55
CA GLY A 187 3.39 9.43 -55.14
C GLY A 187 4.88 9.51 -55.49
N THR A 188 5.57 10.58 -55.13
CA THR A 188 7.02 10.73 -55.37
C THR A 188 7.82 9.98 -54.32
N GLU A 189 8.79 9.18 -54.76
CA GLU A 189 9.76 8.55 -53.87
C GLU A 189 10.79 9.59 -53.39
N ARG A 190 10.98 9.69 -52.08
CA ARG A 190 11.95 10.56 -51.44
C ARG A 190 12.79 9.76 -50.45
N HIS A 191 14.02 10.18 -50.27
CA HIS A 191 14.91 9.62 -49.25
C HIS A 191 15.20 10.68 -48.21
N TRP A 192 15.30 10.25 -46.96
CA TRP A 192 15.81 11.06 -45.87
C TRP A 192 17.24 11.50 -46.19
N THR A 193 17.59 12.72 -45.83
CA THR A 193 19.00 13.11 -45.79
C THR A 193 19.70 12.36 -44.66
N GLU A 194 21.02 12.19 -44.78
CA GLU A 194 21.81 11.54 -43.71
C GLU A 194 21.65 12.27 -42.37
N GLU A 195 21.58 13.60 -42.37
CA GLU A 195 21.39 14.38 -41.15
C GLU A 195 20.01 14.16 -40.51
N GLU A 196 18.93 14.11 -41.32
CA GLU A 196 17.57 13.82 -40.82
C GLU A 196 17.45 12.40 -40.29
N LEU A 197 18.01 11.42 -41.01
CA LEU A 197 18.06 10.02 -40.62
C LEU A 197 18.76 9.86 -39.27
N GLN A 198 19.99 10.40 -39.13
CA GLN A 198 20.75 10.30 -37.88
C GLN A 198 20.06 11.04 -36.72
N SER A 199 19.39 12.16 -36.98
CA SER A 199 18.61 12.87 -35.96
C SER A 199 17.45 12.01 -35.46
N MET A 200 16.68 11.39 -36.36
CA MET A 200 15.55 10.54 -35.99
C MET A 200 15.99 9.28 -35.24
N LEU A 201 17.07 8.64 -35.68
CA LEU A 201 17.64 7.47 -34.98
C LEU A 201 18.17 7.84 -33.59
N ALA A 202 18.74 9.04 -33.43
CA ALA A 202 19.18 9.52 -32.13
C ALA A 202 18.01 9.78 -31.17
N ASP A 203 16.91 10.37 -31.67
CA ASP A 203 15.69 10.58 -30.91
C ASP A 203 15.06 9.25 -30.47
N GLU A 204 14.93 8.29 -31.39
CA GLU A 204 14.41 6.95 -31.08
C GLU A 204 15.29 6.24 -30.04
N ARG A 205 16.61 6.30 -30.22
CA ARG A 205 17.58 5.74 -29.27
C ARG A 205 17.42 6.35 -27.87
N ALA A 206 17.23 7.66 -27.78
CA ALA A 206 17.02 8.36 -26.51
C ALA A 206 15.69 7.95 -25.85
N GLN A 207 14.62 7.86 -26.64
CA GLN A 207 13.31 7.43 -26.16
C GLN A 207 13.35 5.98 -25.62
N MET A 208 13.99 5.07 -26.34
CA MET A 208 14.15 3.68 -25.91
C MET A 208 15.00 3.61 -24.63
N ASP A 209 16.12 4.34 -24.57
CA ASP A 209 16.99 4.35 -23.39
C ASP A 209 16.24 4.84 -22.15
N GLU A 210 15.39 5.86 -22.29
CA GLU A 210 14.51 6.33 -21.22
C GLU A 210 13.46 5.29 -20.82
N GLU A 211 12.77 4.65 -21.78
CA GLU A 211 11.73 3.67 -21.46
C GLU A 211 12.30 2.44 -20.74
N TYR A 212 13.34 1.83 -21.29
CA TYR A 212 13.97 0.67 -20.67
C TYR A 212 14.72 1.06 -19.39
N GLY A 213 15.32 2.25 -19.34
CA GLY A 213 15.94 2.80 -18.13
C GLY A 213 14.96 2.89 -16.97
N ARG A 214 13.70 3.29 -17.21
CA ARG A 214 12.65 3.26 -16.17
C ARG A 214 12.37 1.86 -15.65
N LYS A 215 12.28 0.87 -16.54
CA LYS A 215 12.08 -0.54 -16.16
C LYS A 215 13.26 -1.08 -15.35
N ASP A 216 14.48 -0.69 -15.72
CA ASP A 216 15.69 -1.04 -14.99
C ASP A 216 15.68 -0.43 -13.58
N GLU A 217 15.31 0.85 -13.43
CA GLU A 217 15.20 1.50 -12.12
C GLU A 217 14.17 0.81 -11.20
N GLU A 218 13.03 0.35 -11.73
CA GLU A 218 12.06 -0.42 -10.93
C GLU A 218 12.64 -1.74 -10.42
N VAL A 219 13.42 -2.44 -11.24
CA VAL A 219 14.08 -3.69 -10.84
C VAL A 219 15.20 -3.41 -9.83
N ILE A 220 16.01 -2.38 -10.08
CA ILE A 220 17.09 -1.95 -9.19
C ILE A 220 16.52 -1.57 -7.82
N ALA A 221 15.40 -0.83 -7.77
CA ALA A 221 14.74 -0.47 -6.52
C ALA A 221 14.38 -1.71 -5.69
N LYS A 222 13.78 -2.75 -6.31
CA LYS A 222 13.44 -4.00 -5.62
C LYS A 222 14.65 -4.80 -5.18
N VAL A 223 15.74 -4.77 -5.95
CA VAL A 223 17.02 -5.38 -5.56
C VAL A 223 17.63 -4.63 -4.38
N MET A 224 17.57 -3.29 -4.36
CA MET A 224 18.06 -2.48 -3.24
C MET A 224 17.21 -2.65 -1.98
N GLU A 225 15.90 -2.83 -2.10
CA GLU A 225 15.05 -3.21 -0.96
C GLU A 225 15.46 -4.58 -0.40
N ALA A 226 15.80 -5.54 -1.26
CA ALA A 226 16.34 -6.83 -0.83
C ALA A 226 17.70 -6.68 -0.14
N TYR A 227 18.59 -5.85 -0.69
CA TYR A 227 19.88 -5.51 -0.08
C TYR A 227 19.67 -4.94 1.32
N ASP A 228 18.78 -3.96 1.47
CA ASP A 228 18.48 -3.31 2.75
C ASP A 228 17.87 -4.28 3.77
N ARG A 229 17.06 -5.26 3.33
CA ARG A 229 16.56 -6.32 4.22
C ARG A 229 17.67 -7.26 4.69
N LEU A 230 18.59 -7.63 3.80
CA LEU A 230 19.69 -8.56 4.10
C LEU A 230 20.78 -7.90 4.96
N HIS A 231 21.01 -6.59 4.78
CA HIS A 231 22.08 -5.82 5.44
C HIS A 231 21.56 -4.80 6.46
N GLY A 232 20.25 -4.73 6.72
CA GLY A 232 19.62 -3.69 7.52
C GLY A 232 20.14 -3.55 8.97
N SER A 233 20.65 -4.64 9.56
CA SER A 233 21.32 -4.58 10.87
C SER A 233 22.65 -3.84 10.82
N GLN A 234 23.36 -3.89 9.70
CA GLN A 234 24.65 -3.21 9.48
C GLN A 234 24.47 -1.72 9.14
N LEU A 235 23.36 -1.36 8.48
CA LEU A 235 23.04 0.02 8.08
C LEU A 235 22.56 0.90 9.24
N LEU A 236 21.99 0.32 10.31
CA LEU A 236 21.47 1.05 11.48
C LEU A 236 22.53 1.35 12.56
N GLY A 237 23.81 1.05 12.31
CA GLY A 237 24.91 1.41 13.21
C GLY A 237 24.98 0.59 14.50
N ASP A 238 24.29 -0.55 14.60
CA ASP A 238 24.43 -1.44 15.74
C ASP A 238 25.68 -2.32 15.53
N GLY A 239 26.71 -2.07 16.35
CA GLY A 239 28.08 -2.51 16.17
C GLY A 239 28.31 -4.02 16.32
N HIS A 240 27.83 -4.82 15.38
CA HIS A 240 28.38 -6.16 15.14
C HIS A 240 29.04 -6.22 13.76
N ARG A 241 30.34 -5.90 13.76
CA ARG A 241 31.26 -6.44 12.76
C ARG A 241 31.08 -7.95 12.77
N VAL A 242 30.48 -8.51 11.72
CA VAL A 242 30.65 -9.93 11.42
C VAL A 242 32.11 -10.08 10.99
N THR A 243 33.01 -10.23 11.95
CA THR A 243 34.34 -10.76 11.70
C THR A 243 34.13 -12.19 11.25
N VAL A 244 34.24 -12.43 9.94
CA VAL A 244 34.44 -13.77 9.41
C VAL A 244 35.81 -14.21 9.90
N GLU A 245 35.85 -14.83 11.09
CA GLU A 245 37.03 -15.55 11.54
C GLU A 245 37.25 -16.70 10.56
N TYR A 246 38.20 -16.53 9.64
CA TYR A 246 38.77 -17.65 8.92
C TYR A 246 39.39 -18.58 9.96
N ALA A 247 38.68 -19.67 10.27
CA ALA A 247 39.23 -20.77 11.04
C ALA A 247 40.48 -21.27 10.30
N ALA A 248 41.66 -20.88 10.80
CA ALA A 248 42.92 -21.35 10.30
C ALA A 248 43.03 -22.86 10.54
N THR A 249 42.69 -23.65 9.52
CA THR A 249 43.00 -25.07 9.46
C THR A 249 44.53 -25.20 9.37
N ARG A 250 45.17 -25.49 10.51
CA ARG A 250 46.58 -25.91 10.54
C ARG A 250 46.72 -27.19 9.73
N LEU A 251 47.49 -27.13 8.65
CA LEU A 251 47.94 -28.32 7.94
C LEU A 251 48.93 -29.10 8.85
N PRO A 252 48.80 -30.43 8.94
CA PRO A 252 49.74 -31.26 9.69
C PRO A 252 51.12 -31.28 9.00
N LYS A 253 52.17 -31.37 9.83
CA LYS A 253 53.60 -31.29 9.47
C LYS A 253 54.05 -32.32 8.45
#